data_AF-A0AAD8PI23-F1
#
_entry.id   AF-A0AAD8PI23-F1
#
_cell.length_a   1.000
_cell.length_b   1.000
_cell.length_c   1.000
_cell.angle_alpha   90.00
_cell.angle_beta   90.00
_cell.angle_gamma   90.00
#
_symmetry.space_group_name_H-M   'P 1'
#
loop_
_entity.id
_entity.type
_entity.pdbx_description
1 polymer ?
#
loop_
_entity_poly.entity_id
_entity_poly.type
_entity_poly.pdbx_seq_one_letter_code
_entity_poly.pdbx_strand_id
1 'polypeptide(L)'
;MLLDTVITSLLLAASVVAVPIENPFELIKRAPSAGVVIQKCSKPGVFALAYDDGPGQYHSQLVDILNNGGAKATFFLTGKLYGCIYNQRAAVKKAFDSGHQIASHTWTHP
;
A
#
# COMPACT_ATOMS: atom_id res chain seq x y z
N MET A 1 39.25 -16.37 -5.84
CA MET A 1 38.10 -17.28 -6.04
C MET A 1 37.39 -17.61 -4.73
N LEU A 2 37.93 -18.42 -3.81
CA LEU A 2 37.23 -18.75 -2.55
C LEU A 2 36.97 -17.53 -1.63
N LEU A 3 37.90 -16.57 -1.55
CA LEU A 3 37.75 -15.38 -0.71
C LEU A 3 36.70 -14.41 -1.25
N ASP A 4 36.65 -14.23 -2.57
CA ASP A 4 35.69 -13.35 -3.25
C ASP A 4 34.24 -13.86 -3.12
N THR A 5 34.06 -15.19 -3.14
CA THR A 5 32.75 -15.82 -2.95
C THR A 5 32.24 -15.69 -1.51
N VAL A 6 33.15 -15.70 -0.51
CA VAL A 6 32.80 -15.50 0.90
C VAL A 6 32.43 -14.05 1.18
N ILE A 7 33.15 -13.09 0.59
CA ILE A 7 32.85 -11.64 0.75
C ILE A 7 31.50 -11.28 0.11
N THR A 8 31.22 -11.81 -1.09
CA THR A 8 29.93 -11.57 -1.78
C THR A 8 28.75 -12.20 -1.05
N SER A 9 28.91 -13.37 -0.41
CA SER A 9 27.85 -14.01 0.38
C SER A 9 27.61 -13.32 1.74
N LEU A 10 28.63 -12.76 2.39
CA LEU A 10 28.46 -11.96 3.61
C LEU A 10 27.72 -10.62 3.36
N LEU A 11 27.99 -9.96 2.23
CA LEU A 11 27.32 -8.70 1.85
C LEU A 11 25.83 -8.90 1.52
N LEU A 12 25.47 -10.07 0.97
CA LEU A 12 24.07 -10.41 0.69
C LEU A 12 23.28 -10.72 1.97
N ALA A 13 23.92 -11.26 3.00
CA ALA A 13 23.29 -11.50 4.30
C ALA A 13 23.02 -10.20 5.08
N ALA A 14 23.84 -9.17 4.90
CA ALA A 14 23.72 -7.89 5.60
C ALA A 14 22.58 -6.98 5.07
N SER A 15 21.96 -7.31 3.94
CA SER A 15 20.94 -6.47 3.29
C SER A 15 19.50 -6.93 3.53
N VAL A 16 19.28 -8.08 4.20
CA VAL A 16 17.95 -8.55 4.58
C VAL A 16 17.62 -8.06 5.99
N VAL A 17 17.25 -6.79 6.11
CA VAL A 17 16.58 -6.32 7.32
C VAL A 17 15.14 -6.82 7.24
N ALA A 18 14.85 -7.91 7.94
CA ALA A 18 13.47 -8.37 8.13
C ALA A 18 12.74 -7.29 8.95
N VAL A 19 11.98 -6.42 8.27
CA VAL A 19 11.07 -5.50 8.95
C VAL A 19 9.93 -6.36 9.51
N PRO A 20 9.73 -6.40 10.83
CA PRO A 20 8.64 -7.17 11.41
C PRO A 20 7.31 -6.61 10.91
N ILE A 21 6.44 -7.48 10.39
CA ILE A 21 5.05 -7.12 10.11
C ILE A 21 4.39 -6.83 11.47
N GLU A 22 3.98 -5.59 11.70
CA GLU A 22 3.30 -5.23 12.95
C GLU A 22 2.04 -6.10 13.13
N ASN A 23 1.83 -6.58 14.36
CA ASN A 23 0.67 -7.40 14.68
C ASN A 23 -0.62 -6.61 14.37
N PRO A 24 -1.56 -7.16 13.58
CA PRO A 24 -2.77 -6.46 13.18
C PRO A 24 -3.64 -6.02 14.38
N PHE A 25 -3.61 -6.74 15.49
CA PHE A 25 -4.32 -6.32 16.71
C PHE A 25 -3.68 -5.09 17.36
N GLU A 26 -2.35 -4.95 17.31
CA GLU A 26 -1.67 -3.76 17.81
C GLU A 26 -1.92 -2.54 16.90
N LEU A 27 -2.03 -2.75 15.59
CA LEU A 27 -2.45 -1.72 14.65
C LEU A 27 -3.87 -1.22 14.95
N ILE A 28 -4.81 -2.14 15.22
CA ILE A 28 -6.21 -1.80 15.55
C ILE A 28 -6.29 -1.04 16.89
N LYS A 29 -5.49 -1.42 17.91
CA LYS A 29 -5.46 -0.70 19.19
C LYS A 29 -5.01 0.76 19.06
N ARG A 30 -4.15 1.06 18.08
CA ARG A 30 -3.67 2.42 17.79
C ARG A 30 -4.62 3.19 16.88
N ALA A 31 -5.59 2.52 16.24
CA ALA A 31 -6.54 3.18 15.36
C ALA A 31 -7.52 4.06 16.16
N PRO A 32 -8.00 5.17 15.59
CA PRO A 32 -9.07 5.94 16.18
C PRO A 32 -10.32 5.08 16.43
N SER A 33 -11.12 5.46 17.42
CA SER A 33 -12.39 4.81 17.70
C SER A 33 -13.24 4.70 16.43
N ALA A 34 -13.91 3.55 16.25
CA ALA A 34 -14.80 3.35 15.12
C ALA A 34 -15.88 4.43 15.06
N GLY A 35 -16.26 4.85 13.85
CA GLY A 35 -17.29 5.86 13.62
C GLY A 35 -16.81 7.32 13.76
N VAL A 36 -15.53 7.55 14.03
CA VAL A 36 -14.95 8.90 14.05
C VAL A 36 -14.46 9.30 12.66
N VAL A 37 -14.89 10.47 12.19
CA VAL A 37 -14.43 11.04 10.91
C VAL A 37 -13.03 11.66 11.09
N ILE A 38 -12.08 11.23 10.28
CA ILE A 38 -10.69 11.72 10.29
C ILE A 38 -10.50 12.62 9.06
N GLN A 39 -10.16 13.88 9.28
CA GLN A 39 -10.05 14.88 8.21
C GLN A 39 -8.64 15.48 8.07
N LYS A 40 -7.72 15.15 9.00
CA LYS A 40 -6.37 15.72 9.01
C LYS A 40 -5.32 14.66 9.38
N CYS A 41 -4.12 14.83 8.83
CA CYS A 41 -2.97 14.06 9.26
C CYS A 41 -2.62 14.40 10.72
N SER A 42 -2.13 13.42 11.47
CA SER A 42 -1.70 13.62 12.86
C SER A 42 -0.34 14.30 12.98
N LYS A 43 0.50 14.20 11.94
CA LYS A 43 1.83 14.81 11.88
C LYS A 43 1.81 16.07 11.00
N PRO A 44 2.45 17.18 11.42
CA PRO A 44 2.58 18.37 10.60
C PRO A 44 3.45 18.10 9.37
N GLY A 45 3.22 18.87 8.29
CA GLY A 45 3.99 18.74 7.04
C GLY A 45 3.74 17.46 6.24
N VAL A 46 2.74 16.66 6.63
CA VAL A 46 2.34 15.46 5.91
C VAL A 46 1.12 15.76 5.03
N PHE A 47 1.20 15.34 3.78
CA PHE A 47 0.09 15.34 2.85
C PHE A 47 -0.22 13.90 2.43
N ALA A 48 -1.46 13.45 2.65
CA ALA A 48 -1.89 12.09 2.33
C ALA A 48 -2.73 12.09 1.05
N LEU A 49 -2.16 11.56 -0.03
CA LEU A 49 -2.89 11.31 -1.27
C LEU A 49 -3.86 10.14 -1.07
N ALA A 50 -5.13 10.38 -1.37
CA ALA A 50 -6.17 9.38 -1.32
C ALA A 50 -6.92 9.35 -2.66
N TYR A 51 -7.19 8.14 -3.15
CA TYR A 51 -7.94 7.90 -4.39
C TYR A 51 -9.07 6.92 -4.12
N ASP A 52 -10.27 7.30 -4.49
CA ASP A 52 -11.50 6.52 -4.26
C ASP A 52 -11.88 5.72 -5.52
N ASP A 53 -12.93 4.91 -5.41
CA ASP A 53 -13.67 4.24 -6.49
C ASP A 53 -12.96 3.16 -7.31
N GLY A 54 -11.63 3.08 -7.26
CA GLY A 54 -10.86 2.05 -7.94
C GLY A 54 -11.15 0.62 -7.48
N PRO A 55 -10.52 -0.40 -8.10
CA PRO A 55 -9.62 -0.30 -9.23
C PRO A 55 -10.38 -0.08 -10.55
N GLY A 56 -9.74 0.59 -11.50
CA GLY A 56 -10.23 0.79 -12.86
C GLY A 56 -9.08 0.80 -13.86
N GLN A 57 -9.39 1.09 -15.13
CA GLN A 57 -8.44 1.00 -16.25
C GLN A 57 -7.12 1.78 -16.05
N TYR A 58 -7.15 2.86 -15.26
CA TYR A 58 -5.97 3.71 -15.01
C TYR A 58 -5.20 3.36 -13.73
N HIS A 59 -5.68 2.41 -12.90
CA HIS A 59 -5.12 2.17 -11.57
C HIS A 59 -3.64 1.79 -11.62
N SER A 60 -3.26 0.87 -12.50
CA SER A 60 -1.85 0.46 -12.65
C SER A 60 -0.95 1.58 -13.14
N GLN A 61 -1.44 2.46 -14.02
CA GLN A 61 -0.67 3.61 -14.52
C GLN A 61 -0.51 4.67 -13.44
N LEU A 62 -1.55 4.91 -12.64
CA LEU A 62 -1.49 5.81 -11.49
C LEU A 62 -0.44 5.33 -10.47
N VAL A 63 -0.39 4.02 -10.18
CA VAL A 63 0.66 3.43 -9.33
C VAL A 63 2.06 3.69 -9.90
N ASP A 64 2.27 3.56 -11.21
CA ASP A 64 3.57 3.86 -11.83
C ASP A 64 3.97 5.33 -11.68
N ILE A 65 3.03 6.25 -11.89
CA ILE A 65 3.26 7.70 -11.74
C ILE A 65 3.66 8.02 -10.29
N LEU A 66 2.93 7.48 -9.31
CA LEU A 66 3.23 7.70 -7.90
C LEU A 66 4.61 7.13 -7.53
N ASN A 67 4.92 5.91 -7.97
CA ASN A 67 6.22 5.28 -7.72
C ASN A 67 7.37 6.08 -8.36
N ASN A 68 7.21 6.54 -9.60
CA ASN A 68 8.20 7.37 -10.28
C ASN A 68 8.41 8.73 -9.59
N GLY A 69 7.35 9.27 -8.98
CA GLY A 69 7.41 10.48 -8.16
C GLY A 69 7.92 10.25 -6.72
N GLY A 70 8.25 9.02 -6.34
CA GLY A 70 8.63 8.68 -4.96
C GLY A 70 7.50 8.85 -3.94
N ALA A 71 6.25 8.94 -4.39
CA ALA A 71 5.08 9.20 -3.56
C ALA A 71 4.36 7.89 -3.17
N LYS A 72 3.70 7.94 -2.01
CA LYS A 72 2.76 6.90 -1.55
C LYS A 72 1.36 7.48 -1.45
N ALA A 73 0.38 6.60 -1.44
CA ALA A 73 -1.04 6.94 -1.49
C ALA A 73 -1.85 5.85 -0.79
N THR A 74 -3.09 6.20 -0.47
CA THR A 74 -4.12 5.29 0.00
C THR A 74 -5.16 5.13 -1.09
N PHE A 75 -5.49 3.89 -1.43
CA PHE A 75 -6.53 3.56 -2.38
C PHE A 75 -7.75 3.01 -1.64
N PHE A 76 -8.83 3.78 -1.61
CA PHE A 76 -10.13 3.34 -1.11
C PHE A 76 -10.86 2.65 -2.26
N LEU A 77 -10.82 1.32 -2.27
CA LEU A 77 -11.31 0.51 -3.39
C LEU A 77 -12.76 0.05 -3.18
N THR A 78 -13.52 0.05 -4.27
CA THR A 78 -14.83 -0.57 -4.36
C THR A 78 -14.72 -2.02 -4.81
N GLY A 79 -15.67 -2.85 -4.42
CA GLY A 79 -15.72 -4.26 -4.83
C GLY A 79 -16.24 -4.49 -6.26
N LYS A 80 -17.20 -3.68 -6.69
CA LYS A 80 -17.95 -3.86 -7.94
C LYS A 80 -18.50 -2.54 -8.50
N LEU A 81 -17.64 -1.55 -8.72
CA LEU A 81 -18.00 -0.32 -9.43
C LEU A 81 -17.61 -0.40 -10.92
N TYR A 82 -16.31 -0.50 -11.22
CA TYR A 82 -15.79 -0.60 -12.60
C TYR A 82 -15.56 -2.04 -13.06
N GLY A 83 -16.44 -2.95 -12.64
CA GLY A 83 -16.26 -4.39 -12.75
C GLY A 83 -15.84 -5.02 -11.43
N CYS A 84 -15.82 -6.35 -11.36
CA CYS A 84 -15.50 -7.06 -10.13
C CYS A 84 -14.01 -6.91 -9.77
N ILE A 85 -13.70 -6.53 -8.54
CA ILE A 85 -12.34 -6.33 -8.03
C ILE A 85 -11.42 -7.55 -8.24
N TYR A 86 -11.97 -8.76 -8.22
CA TYR A 86 -11.21 -10.00 -8.46
C TYR A 86 -10.65 -10.10 -9.89
N ASN A 87 -11.35 -9.51 -10.86
CA ASN A 87 -10.87 -9.42 -12.25
C ASN A 87 -9.72 -8.41 -12.39
N GLN A 88 -9.56 -7.52 -11.41
CA GLN A 88 -8.53 -6.48 -11.36
C GLN A 88 -7.48 -6.75 -10.28
N ARG A 89 -7.43 -7.98 -9.73
CA ARG A 89 -6.53 -8.36 -8.62
C ARG A 89 -5.06 -8.02 -8.87
N ALA A 90 -4.60 -8.08 -10.12
CA ALA A 90 -3.22 -7.76 -10.47
C ALA A 90 -2.90 -6.27 -10.22
N ALA A 91 -3.83 -5.37 -10.54
CA ALA A 91 -3.68 -3.94 -10.29
C ALA A 91 -3.68 -3.63 -8.79
N VAL A 92 -4.59 -4.25 -8.03
CA VAL A 92 -4.65 -4.12 -6.56
C VAL A 92 -3.37 -4.65 -5.91
N LYS A 93 -2.89 -5.82 -6.35
CA LYS A 93 -1.65 -6.42 -5.85
C LYS A 93 -0.45 -5.52 -6.18
N LYS A 94 -0.38 -4.95 -7.39
CA LYS A 94 0.67 -4.00 -7.77
C LYS A 94 0.73 -2.81 -6.82
N ALA A 95 -0.42 -2.22 -6.48
CA ALA A 95 -0.47 -1.11 -5.53
C ALA A 95 0.04 -1.53 -4.14
N PHE A 96 -0.43 -2.67 -3.62
CA PHE A 96 0.00 -3.21 -2.33
C PHE A 96 1.50 -3.54 -2.29
N ASP A 97 2.01 -4.28 -3.28
CA ASP A 97 3.42 -4.66 -3.39
C ASP A 97 4.33 -3.42 -3.54
N SER A 98 3.81 -2.34 -4.13
CA SER A 98 4.51 -1.06 -4.24
C SER A 98 4.50 -0.26 -2.92
N GLY A 99 3.89 -0.75 -1.85
CA GLY A 99 3.83 -0.08 -0.55
C GLY A 99 2.76 1.00 -0.42
N HIS A 100 1.75 1.00 -1.30
CA HIS A 100 0.55 1.83 -1.10
C HIS A 100 -0.41 1.16 -0.12
N GLN A 101 -1.22 1.96 0.56
CA GLN A 101 -2.26 1.43 1.46
C GLN A 101 -3.51 1.06 0.67
N ILE A 102 -4.07 -0.11 0.94
CA ILE A 102 -5.37 -0.53 0.40
C ILE A 102 -6.43 -0.41 1.49
N ALA A 103 -7.54 0.24 1.19
CA ALA A 103 -8.64 0.50 2.11
C ALA A 103 -10.00 0.20 1.45
N SER A 104 -11.04 0.02 2.27
CA SER A 104 -12.40 -0.24 1.81
C SER A 104 -13.13 1.05 1.44
N HIS A 105 -13.80 1.04 0.28
CA HIS A 105 -14.78 2.04 -0.13
C HIS A 105 -16.14 1.40 -0.41
N THR A 106 -16.51 0.42 0.42
CA THR A 106 -17.71 -0.43 0.28
C THR A 106 -17.68 -1.39 -0.91
N TRP A 107 -18.74 -2.19 -1.07
CA TRP A 107 -18.82 -3.16 -2.16
C TRP A 107 -19.27 -2.53 -3.48
N THR A 108 -20.35 -1.75 -3.48
CA THR A 108 -20.99 -1.21 -4.70
C THR A 108 -21.07 0.30 -4.75
N HIS A 109 -20.49 1.00 -3.77
CA HIS A 109 -20.63 2.45 -3.62
C HIS A 109 -22.13 2.86 -3.52
N PRO A 110 -22.83 2.43 -2.45
CA PRO A 110 -24.26 2.75 -2.25
C PRO A 110 -24.52 4.25 -2.11
#